data_AF-A0AAW2QQS2-F1
#
_entry.id   AF-A0AAW2QQS2-F1
#
_cell.length_a   1.000
_cell.length_b   1.000
_cell.length_c   1.000
_cell.angle_alpha   90.00
_cell.angle_beta   90.00
_cell.angle_gamma   90.00
#
_symmetry.space_group_name_H-M   'P 1'
#
loop_
_entity.id
_entity.type
_entity.pdbx_description
1 polymer ?
#
loop_
_entity_poly.entity_id
_entity_poly.type
_entity_poly.pdbx_seq_one_letter_code
_entity_poly.pdbx_strand_id
1 'polypeptide(L)'
;MDLMRSEKMMFAQLIIPVESAHRAVSYLGELGLLQFRDLNDDKSPFQRTFVNQVKRCAEMSRKLRFFKDQIHKAGLMPSPHPLSQPDIELEELEIRLAEHEHELIEMNGNSEKLQQTYK
;
A
#
# COMPACT_ATOMS: atom_id res chain seq x y z
N MET A 1 21.81 -26.15 17.87
CA MET A 1 20.62 -26.27 17.01
C MET A 1 20.86 -27.44 16.07
N ASP A 2 19.98 -28.43 16.08
CA ASP A 2 20.01 -29.49 15.07
C ASP A 2 19.45 -28.93 13.77
N LEU A 3 20.33 -28.60 12.83
CA LEU A 3 19.99 -27.99 11.53
C LEU A 3 19.09 -28.89 10.65
N MET A 4 18.90 -30.16 11.02
CA MET A 4 18.20 -31.17 10.20
C MET A 4 16.73 -31.38 10.59
N ARG A 5 16.19 -30.65 11.58
CA ARG A 5 14.80 -30.78 12.02
C ARG A 5 14.10 -29.42 12.01
N SER A 6 12.80 -29.44 11.78
CA SER A 6 11.97 -28.25 11.88
C SER A 6 11.97 -27.68 13.30
N GLU A 7 11.89 -26.36 13.41
CA GLU A 7 11.71 -25.68 14.69
C GLU A 7 10.34 -26.03 15.31
N LYS A 8 10.27 -26.00 16.64
CA LYS A 8 9.03 -26.26 17.36
C LYS A 8 8.05 -25.12 17.16
N MET A 9 6.82 -25.44 16.76
CA MET A 9 5.75 -24.48 16.58
C MET A 9 4.79 -24.48 17.79
N MET A 10 4.19 -23.33 18.08
CA MET A 10 3.17 -23.16 19.11
C MET A 10 1.94 -22.48 18.51
N PHE A 11 0.76 -22.95 18.90
CA PHE A 11 -0.50 -22.27 18.61
C PHE A 11 -0.86 -21.34 19.77
N ALA A 12 -1.09 -20.07 19.48
CA ALA A 12 -1.46 -19.05 20.46
C ALA A 12 -2.67 -18.26 19.98
N GLN A 13 -3.50 -17.81 20.93
CA GLN A 13 -4.63 -16.93 20.66
C GLN A 13 -4.25 -15.49 21.02
N LEU A 14 -4.42 -14.58 20.07
CA LEU A 14 -4.19 -13.15 20.27
C LEU A 14 -5.53 -12.45 20.58
N ILE A 15 -5.59 -11.73 21.68
CA ILE A 15 -6.73 -10.89 22.05
C ILE A 15 -6.24 -9.44 22.01
N ILE A 16 -6.75 -8.67 21.05
CA ILE A 16 -6.25 -7.31 20.76
C ILE A 16 -7.43 -6.33 20.82
N PRO A 17 -7.37 -5.26 21.64
CA PRO A 17 -8.33 -4.17 21.59
C PRO A 17 -8.35 -3.52 20.21
N VAL A 18 -9.54 -3.18 19.71
CA VAL A 18 -9.71 -2.69 18.33
C VAL A 18 -8.94 -1.40 18.06
N GLU A 19 -8.82 -0.54 19.08
CA GLU A 19 -8.12 0.74 19.03
C GLU A 19 -6.61 0.56 18.83
N SER A 20 -6.07 -0.58 19.26
CA SER A 20 -4.65 -0.91 19.15
C SER A 20 -4.35 -1.92 18.04
N ALA A 21 -5.38 -2.41 17.33
CA ALA A 21 -5.23 -3.50 16.37
C ALA A 21 -4.23 -3.17 15.26
N HIS A 22 -4.31 -1.97 14.67
CA HIS A 22 -3.39 -1.55 13.61
C HIS A 22 -1.93 -1.57 14.09
N ARG A 23 -1.63 -0.89 15.21
CA ARG A 23 -0.27 -0.81 15.76
C ARG A 23 0.26 -2.19 16.15
N ALA A 24 -0.56 -3.01 16.81
CA ALA A 24 -0.16 -4.35 17.24
C ALA A 24 0.18 -5.23 16.03
N VAL A 25 -0.65 -5.23 14.98
CA VAL A 25 -0.42 -6.03 13.77
C VAL A 25 0.80 -5.52 13.00
N SER A 26 1.02 -4.20 12.90
CA SER A 26 2.22 -3.64 12.28
C SER A 26 3.49 -4.14 12.96
N TYR A 27 3.54 -4.06 14.30
CA TYR A 27 4.68 -4.54 15.07
C TYR A 27 4.90 -6.06 14.93
N LEU A 28 3.83 -6.86 14.95
CA LEU A 28 3.91 -8.31 14.70
C LEU A 28 4.43 -8.62 13.29
N GLY A 29 4.08 -7.80 12.31
CA GLY A 29 4.59 -7.89 10.94
C GLY A 29 6.08 -7.59 10.84
N GLU A 30 6.57 -6.58 11.56
CA GLU A 30 8.01 -6.26 11.65
C GLU A 30 8.82 -7.35 12.33
N LEU A 31 8.25 -8.00 13.37
CA LEU A 31 8.88 -9.17 13.99
C LEU A 31 9.02 -10.35 13.01
N GLY A 32 8.02 -10.60 12.17
CA GLY A 32 8.08 -11.60 11.11
C GLY A 32 8.12 -13.07 11.57
N LEU A 33 7.70 -13.34 12.82
CA LEU A 33 7.78 -14.67 13.46
C LEU A 33 6.41 -15.38 13.58
N LEU A 34 5.35 -14.80 13.02
CA LEU A 34 3.98 -15.30 13.19
C LEU A 34 3.37 -15.72 11.86
N GLN A 35 2.58 -16.79 11.91
CA GLN A 35 1.70 -17.21 10.83
C GLN A 35 0.25 -17.09 11.28
N PHE A 36 -0.52 -16.21 10.63
CA PHE A 36 -1.96 -16.07 10.91
C PHE A 36 -2.76 -17.22 10.28
N ARG A 37 -3.75 -17.70 11.02
CA ARG A 37 -4.77 -18.64 10.52
C ARG A 37 -6.03 -17.83 10.18
N ASP A 38 -6.61 -18.09 9.01
CA ASP A 38 -7.90 -17.49 8.67
C ASP A 38 -9.00 -18.11 9.54
N LEU A 39 -9.67 -17.27 10.33
CA LEU A 39 -10.82 -17.65 11.17
C LEU A 39 -12.16 -17.28 10.51
N ASN A 40 -12.14 -16.67 9.33
CA ASN A 40 -13.32 -16.24 8.57
C ASN A 40 -13.26 -16.80 7.13
N ASP A 41 -12.85 -18.06 6.99
CA ASP A 41 -12.73 -18.75 5.70
C ASP A 41 -14.09 -18.97 5.00
N ASP A 42 -15.17 -18.98 5.78
CA ASP A 42 -16.56 -19.01 5.35
C ASP A 42 -17.04 -17.68 4.72
N LYS A 43 -16.37 -16.56 5.02
CA LYS A 43 -16.78 -15.24 4.54
C LYS A 43 -16.06 -14.87 3.25
N SER A 44 -16.87 -14.42 2.27
CA SER A 44 -16.36 -13.82 1.05
C SER A 44 -15.45 -12.62 1.36
N PRO A 45 -14.36 -12.40 0.61
CA PRO A 45 -13.48 -11.24 0.78
C PRO A 45 -14.22 -9.89 0.83
N PHE A 46 -15.34 -9.77 0.12
CA PHE A 46 -16.15 -8.55 0.07
C PHE A 46 -16.99 -8.29 1.31
N GLN A 47 -17.18 -9.29 2.17
CA GLN A 47 -17.98 -9.22 3.39
C GLN A 47 -17.11 -9.05 4.65
N ARG A 48 -15.78 -8.97 4.50
CA ARG A 48 -14.84 -8.84 5.62
C ARG A 48 -14.81 -7.40 6.15
N THR A 49 -14.61 -7.26 7.46
CA THR A 49 -14.70 -5.98 8.20
C THR A 49 -13.86 -4.85 7.59
N PHE A 50 -12.64 -5.14 7.11
CA PHE A 50 -11.69 -4.13 6.62
C PHE A 50 -11.65 -3.99 5.10
N VAL A 51 -12.67 -4.47 4.38
CA VAL A 51 -12.70 -4.45 2.91
C VAL A 51 -12.52 -3.04 2.31
N ASN A 52 -13.12 -2.03 2.94
CA ASN A 52 -13.07 -0.66 2.43
C ASN A 52 -11.66 -0.07 2.54
N GLN A 53 -10.95 -0.34 3.65
CA GLN A 53 -9.57 0.07 3.88
C GLN A 53 -8.65 -0.60 2.86
N VAL A 54 -8.82 -1.90 2.61
CA VAL A 54 -8.06 -2.62 1.58
C VAL A 54 -8.30 -2.03 0.19
N LYS A 55 -9.55 -1.68 -0.14
CA LYS A 55 -9.88 -1.02 -1.41
C LYS A 55 -9.22 0.35 -1.55
N ARG A 56 -9.24 1.19 -0.50
CA ARG A 56 -8.54 2.49 -0.50
C ARG A 56 -7.04 2.32 -0.78
N CYS A 57 -6.39 1.36 -0.11
CA CYS A 57 -4.97 1.05 -0.35
C CYS A 57 -4.71 0.53 -1.78
N ALA A 58 -5.63 -0.26 -2.36
CA ALA A 58 -5.52 -0.73 -3.73
C ALA A 58 -5.62 0.43 -4.74
N GLU A 59 -6.52 1.39 -4.52
CA GLU A 59 -6.63 2.60 -5.35
C GLU A 59 -5.39 3.49 -5.23
N MET A 60 -4.87 3.73 -4.03
CA MET A 60 -3.59 4.45 -3.86
C MET A 60 -2.45 3.75 -4.59
N SER A 61 -2.38 2.42 -4.51
CA SER A 61 -1.39 1.61 -5.25
C SER A 61 -1.55 1.72 -6.77
N ARG A 62 -2.78 1.89 -7.28
CA ARG A 62 -3.04 2.18 -8.70
C ARG A 62 -2.46 3.54 -9.10
N LYS A 63 -2.70 4.60 -8.31
CA LYS A 63 -2.18 5.95 -8.56
C LYS A 63 -0.64 5.97 -8.55
N LEU A 64 -0.02 5.28 -7.58
CA LEU A 64 1.44 5.14 -7.52
C LEU A 64 2.04 4.46 -8.75
N ARG A 65 1.37 3.42 -9.29
CA ARG A 65 1.79 2.79 -10.56
C ARG A 65 1.69 3.76 -11.74
N PHE A 66 0.59 4.51 -11.81
CA PHE A 66 0.44 5.57 -12.82
C PHE A 66 1.59 6.59 -12.75
N PHE A 67 1.95 7.08 -11.55
CA PHE A 67 3.08 8.00 -11.39
C PHE A 67 4.40 7.39 -11.81
N LYS A 68 4.66 6.14 -11.44
CA LYS A 68 5.83 5.41 -11.91
C LYS A 68 5.89 5.43 -13.43
N ASP A 69 4.80 5.11 -14.11
CA ASP A 69 4.76 5.08 -15.59
C ASP A 69 4.99 6.49 -16.19
N GLN A 70 4.42 7.54 -15.61
CA GLN A 70 4.64 8.93 -16.05
C GLN A 70 6.11 9.36 -15.91
N ILE A 71 6.73 9.04 -14.77
CA ILE A 71 8.15 9.32 -14.49
C ILE A 71 9.03 8.61 -15.52
N HIS A 72 8.74 7.33 -15.81
CA HIS A 72 9.49 6.57 -16.82
C HIS A 72 9.33 7.15 -18.23
N LYS A 73 8.10 7.56 -18.60
CA LYS A 73 7.85 8.23 -19.90
C LYS A 73 8.61 9.54 -20.05
N ALA A 74 8.80 10.28 -18.96
CA ALA A 74 9.59 11.51 -18.94
C ALA A 74 11.12 11.27 -18.98
N GLY A 75 11.58 10.00 -18.95
CA GLY A 75 13.00 9.67 -18.89
C GLY A 75 13.64 10.01 -17.54
N LEU A 76 12.85 10.21 -16.50
CA LEU A 76 13.32 10.54 -15.16
C LEU A 76 13.54 9.25 -14.35
N MET A 77 14.57 9.23 -13.51
CA MET A 77 14.80 8.15 -12.56
C MET A 77 14.41 8.63 -11.15
N PRO A 78 13.59 7.88 -10.40
CA PRO A 78 13.31 8.20 -9.01
C PRO A 78 14.61 8.26 -8.21
N SER A 79 14.79 9.31 -7.42
CA SER A 79 15.92 9.40 -6.49
C SER A 79 15.84 8.28 -5.45
N PRO A 80 16.95 7.60 -5.12
CA PRO A 80 16.98 6.64 -4.01
C PRO A 80 16.67 7.38 -2.70
N HIS A 81 15.49 7.14 -2.15
CA HIS A 81 15.08 7.75 -0.89
C HIS A 81 15.68 7.00 0.30
N PRO A 82 16.10 7.71 1.37
CA PRO A 82 16.53 7.07 2.61
C PRO A 82 15.35 6.31 3.26
N LEU A 83 15.65 5.15 3.85
CA LEU A 83 14.69 4.20 4.45
C LEU A 83 13.85 4.77 5.62
N SER A 84 14.27 5.90 6.19
CA SER A 84 13.59 6.53 7.32
C SER A 84 12.65 7.62 6.81
N GLN A 85 11.41 7.23 6.47
CA GLN A 85 10.33 8.19 6.29
C GLN A 85 9.55 8.35 7.60
N PRO A 86 9.00 9.56 7.88
CA PRO A 86 8.07 9.73 8.99
C PRO A 86 6.84 8.85 8.81
N ASP A 87 6.10 8.58 9.90
CA ASP A 87 4.78 7.96 9.83
C ASP A 87 3.91 8.78 8.87
N ILE A 88 3.64 8.24 7.68
CA ILE A 88 2.75 8.87 6.71
C ILE A 88 1.33 8.50 7.09
N GLU A 89 0.52 9.50 7.43
CA GLU A 89 -0.92 9.28 7.64
C GLU A 89 -1.58 8.90 6.31
N LEU A 90 -2.21 7.73 6.27
CA LEU A 90 -2.81 7.18 5.04
C LEU A 90 -3.86 8.09 4.41
N GLU A 91 -4.58 8.85 5.24
CA GLU A 91 -5.61 9.77 4.77
C GLU A 91 -5.01 10.98 4.05
N GLU A 92 -3.96 11.57 4.61
CA GLU A 92 -3.22 12.64 3.94
C GLU A 92 -2.57 12.15 2.65
N LEU A 93 -2.00 10.94 2.68
CA LEU A 93 -1.42 10.32 1.49
C LEU A 93 -2.48 10.14 0.38
N GLU A 94 -3.67 9.66 0.73
CA GLU A 94 -4.75 9.47 -0.25
C GLU A 94 -5.13 10.78 -0.94
N ILE A 95 -5.26 11.87 -0.17
CA ILE A 95 -5.59 13.20 -0.71
C ILE A 95 -4.50 13.66 -1.67
N ARG A 96 -3.23 13.65 -1.24
CA ARG A 96 -2.10 14.09 -2.07
C ARG A 96 -1.96 13.29 -3.35
N LEU A 97 -2.15 11.96 -3.28
CA LEU A 97 -2.09 11.10 -4.47
C LEU A 97 -3.25 11.42 -5.44
N ALA A 98 -4.43 11.76 -4.94
CA ALA A 98 -5.57 12.13 -5.79
C ALA A 98 -5.35 13.47 -6.49
N GLU A 99 -4.86 14.48 -5.77
CA GLU A 99 -4.54 15.80 -6.32
C GLU A 99 -3.46 15.71 -7.41
N HIS A 100 -2.34 15.05 -7.13
CA HIS A 100 -1.26 14.91 -8.11
C HIS A 100 -1.67 14.09 -9.36
N GLU A 101 -2.56 13.11 -9.21
CA GLU A 101 -3.09 12.39 -10.37
C GLU A 101 -3.95 13.30 -11.24
N HIS A 102 -4.78 14.13 -10.63
CA HIS A 102 -5.60 15.08 -11.36
C HIS A 102 -4.72 16.07 -12.15
N GLU A 103 -3.72 16.67 -11.49
CA GLU A 103 -2.79 17.62 -12.11
C GLU A 103 -2.03 17.00 -13.28
N LEU A 104 -1.51 15.77 -13.13
CA LEU A 104 -0.76 15.09 -14.19
C LEU A 104 -1.65 14.73 -15.39
N ILE A 105 -2.90 14.31 -15.15
CA ILE A 105 -3.85 14.03 -16.24
C ILE A 105 -4.17 15.31 -17.01
N GLU A 106 -4.44 16.41 -16.31
CA GLU A 106 -4.72 17.69 -16.93
C GLU A 106 -3.53 18.20 -17.75
N MET A 107 -2.32 18.17 -17.18
CA MET A 107 -1.09 18.59 -17.85
C MET A 107 -0.81 17.77 -19.12
N ASN A 108 -0.97 16.44 -19.05
CA ASN A 108 -0.82 15.56 -20.20
C ASN A 108 -1.83 15.91 -21.31
N GLY A 109 -3.11 16.07 -20.96
CA GLY A 109 -4.15 16.44 -21.92
C GLY A 109 -3.91 17.81 -22.56
N ASN A 110 -3.42 18.79 -21.79
CA ASN A 110 -3.07 20.12 -22.29
C ASN A 110 -1.84 20.06 -23.23
N SER A 111 -0.82 19.28 -22.88
CA SER A 111 0.37 19.08 -23.71
C SER A 111 0.02 18.45 -25.07
N GLU A 112 -0.84 17.43 -25.09
CA GLU A 112 -1.31 16.78 -26.31
C GLU A 112 -2.08 17.75 -27.22
N LYS A 113 -3.00 18.54 -26.66
CA LYS A 113 -3.75 19.57 -27.41
C LYS A 113 -2.83 20.63 -28.02
N LEU A 114 -1.82 21.07 -27.27
CA LEU A 114 -0.83 22.01 -27.77
C LEU A 114 -0.04 21.39 -28.94
N GLN A 115 0.46 20.17 -28.79
CA GLN A 115 1.19 19.47 -29.87
C GLN A 115 0.36 19.29 -31.15
N GLN A 116 -0.96 19.07 -31.02
CA GLN A 116 -1.85 18.96 -32.18
C GLN A 116 -2.12 20.31 -32.85
N THR A 117 -2.21 21.39 -32.08
CA THR A 117 -2.53 22.74 -32.59
C THR A 117 -1.33 23.38 -33.30
N TYR A 118 -0.11 23.05 -32.88
CA TYR A 118 1.13 23.55 -33.48
C TYR A 118 1.74 22.63 -34.56
N LYS A 119 0.99 21.61 -34.99
CA LYS A 119 1.32 20.76 -36.15
C LYS A 119 0.61 21.25 -37.40
#